data_AF-A0A350IZT4-F1
#
_entry.id   AF-A0A350IZT4-F1
#
_cell.length_a   1.000
_cell.length_b   1.000
_cell.length_c   1.000
_cell.angle_alpha   90.00
_cell.angle_beta   90.00
_cell.angle_gamma   90.00
#
_symmetry.space_group_name_H-M   'P 1'
#
loop_
_entity.id
_entity.type
_entity.pdbx_description
1 polymer ?
#
loop_
_entity_poly.entity_id
_entity_poly.type
_entity_poly.pdbx_seq_one_letter_code
_entity_poly.pdbx_strand_id
1 'polypeptide(L)'
;MPHGAYVTIDNLSAFLYPKDITWGYIDDINNFLYEGMEIEVVIIGYEEEKKKLINRLKKAEGQIRGIQKMVEEDAYCPDILIQVSALTGALNAFNRELLSRHIQTCVHDDIVAGNNESMDELMEVLQRLMK
;
A
#
# COMPACT_ATOMS: atom_id res chain seq x y z
N MET A 1 12.32 -27.28 -7.37
CA MET A 1 11.15 -27.11 -6.47
C MET A 1 11.32 -25.75 -5.79
N PRO A 2 10.27 -24.95 -5.56
CA PRO A 2 10.45 -23.70 -4.83
C PRO A 2 10.91 -24.04 -3.41
N HIS A 3 12.15 -23.68 -3.09
CA HIS A 3 12.70 -23.79 -1.75
C HIS A 3 11.99 -22.76 -0.86
N GLY A 4 11.61 -23.13 0.36
CA GLY A 4 10.86 -22.27 1.28
C GLY A 4 10.54 -23.01 2.58
N ALA A 5 9.89 -22.35 3.53
CA ALA A 5 9.55 -22.92 4.82
C ALA A 5 8.04 -22.92 5.05
N TYR A 6 7.50 -24.02 5.59
CA TYR A 6 6.18 -23.99 6.19
C TYR A 6 6.28 -23.42 7.59
N VAL A 7 5.58 -22.33 7.84
CA VAL A 7 5.54 -21.68 9.15
C VAL A 7 4.12 -21.73 9.67
N THR A 8 3.99 -22.14 10.93
CA THR A 8 2.72 -22.19 11.64
C THR A 8 2.76 -21.18 12.77
N ILE A 9 1.86 -20.20 12.73
CA ILE A 9 1.66 -19.22 13.79
C ILE A 9 0.27 -19.49 14.37
N ASP A 10 0.22 -20.00 15.59
CA ASP A 10 -0.98 -20.50 16.25
C ASP A 10 -1.78 -21.48 15.39
N ASN A 11 -2.85 -21.00 14.76
CA ASN A 11 -3.81 -21.74 13.94
C ASN A 11 -3.71 -21.40 12.45
N LEU A 12 -2.67 -20.67 12.02
CA LEU A 12 -2.41 -20.32 10.63
C LEU A 12 -1.13 -20.99 10.13
N SER A 13 -1.24 -21.85 9.12
CA SER A 13 -0.08 -22.40 8.40
C SER A 13 0.06 -21.71 7.04
N ALA A 14 1.24 -21.17 6.76
CA ALA A 14 1.56 -20.51 5.50
C ALA A 14 2.92 -20.98 4.96
N PHE A 15 3.10 -20.89 3.64
CA PHE A 15 4.38 -21.13 3.00
C PHE A 15 5.13 -19.80 2.86
N LEU A 16 6.23 -19.66 3.58
CA LEU A 16 7.13 -18.52 3.50
C LEU A 16 8.17 -18.78 2.41
N TYR A 17 8.20 -17.91 1.41
CA TYR A 17 9.25 -17.98 0.39
C TYR A 17 10.53 -17.34 0.93
N PRO A 18 11.71 -17.74 0.42
CA PRO A 18 12.99 -17.26 0.95
C PRO A 18 13.15 -15.75 0.81
N LYS A 19 12.58 -15.18 -0.26
CA LYS A 19 12.48 -13.75 -0.53
C LYS A 19 11.66 -12.96 0.53
N ASP A 20 10.79 -13.65 1.28
CA ASP A 20 9.95 -13.03 2.30
C ASP A 20 10.64 -13.04 3.68
N ILE A 21 11.81 -13.68 3.80
CA ILE A 21 12.53 -13.91 5.06
C ILE A 21 13.75 -12.98 5.19
N THR A 22 14.32 -12.47 4.08
CA THR A 22 15.55 -11.64 4.13
C THR A 22 15.54 -10.46 3.16
N TRP A 23 16.15 -9.35 3.58
CA TRP A 23 16.43 -8.16 2.75
C TRP A 23 17.73 -8.27 1.93
N GLY A 24 18.30 -9.48 1.80
CA GLY A 24 19.61 -9.71 1.18
C GLY A 24 19.66 -11.03 0.41
N TYR A 25 20.67 -11.17 -0.47
CA TYR A 25 20.85 -12.33 -1.33
C TYR A 25 21.25 -13.57 -0.51
N ILE A 26 20.46 -14.63 -0.60
CA ILE A 26 20.74 -15.93 0.02
C ILE A 26 21.32 -16.87 -1.04
N ASP A 27 22.59 -17.24 -0.90
CA ASP A 27 23.25 -18.19 -1.82
C ASP A 27 22.72 -19.63 -1.67
N ASP A 28 22.43 -20.07 -0.44
CA ASP A 28 21.82 -21.38 -0.16
C ASP A 28 20.99 -21.32 1.12
N ILE A 29 19.71 -21.65 1.00
CA ILE A 29 18.74 -21.60 2.12
C ILE A 29 19.05 -22.60 3.23
N ASN A 30 19.69 -23.72 2.91
CA ASN A 30 20.02 -24.76 3.89
C ASN A 30 21.06 -24.27 4.92
N ASN A 31 21.78 -23.18 4.61
CA ASN A 31 22.70 -22.53 5.54
C ASN A 31 22.01 -21.60 6.54
N PHE A 32 20.75 -21.22 6.28
CA PHE A 32 19.99 -20.26 7.08
C PHE A 32 18.79 -20.88 7.79
N LEU A 33 18.20 -21.94 7.21
CA LEU A 33 17.03 -22.63 7.75
C LEU A 33 17.34 -24.12 7.91
N TYR A 34 17.02 -24.68 9.07
CA TYR A 34 17.08 -26.11 9.35
C TYR A 34 15.81 -26.58 10.04
N GLU A 35 15.53 -27.87 9.93
CA GLU A 35 14.35 -28.48 10.53
C GLU A 35 14.39 -28.32 12.07
N GLY A 36 13.33 -27.75 12.64
CA GLY A 36 13.23 -27.48 14.09
C GLY A 36 13.79 -26.13 14.55
N MET A 37 14.23 -25.26 13.65
CA MET A 37 14.65 -23.89 13.99
C MET A 37 13.45 -23.04 14.46
N GLU A 38 13.59 -22.36 15.61
CA GLU A 38 12.68 -21.29 16.02
C GLU A 38 13.13 -19.97 15.39
N ILE A 39 12.21 -19.28 14.71
CA ILE A 39 12.47 -18.03 13.99
C ILE A 39 11.60 -16.94 14.60
N GLU A 40 12.20 -15.80 14.95
CA GLU A 40 11.45 -14.61 15.33
C GLU A 40 10.96 -13.89 14.07
N VAL A 41 9.64 -13.81 13.89
CA VAL A 41 9.01 -13.17 12.73
C VAL A 41 8.40 -11.82 13.10
N VAL A 42 8.56 -10.84 12.22
CA VAL A 42 7.88 -9.55 12.33
C VAL A 42 6.79 -9.49 11.26
N ILE A 43 5.53 -9.30 11.68
CA ILE A 43 4.42 -9.10 10.74
C ILE A 43 4.55 -7.68 10.17
N ILE A 44 5.00 -7.57 8.92
CA ILE A 44 5.25 -6.30 8.23
C ILE A 44 3.94 -5.62 7.76
N GLY A 45 2.81 -6.33 7.81
CA GLY A 45 1.49 -5.75 7.59
C GLY A 45 0.34 -6.78 7.64
N TYR A 46 -0.77 -6.40 8.27
CA TYR A 46 -2.00 -7.19 8.36
C TYR A 46 -3.19 -6.31 8.02
N GLU A 47 -3.79 -6.47 6.82
CA GLU A 47 -5.09 -6.01 6.29
C GLU A 47 -5.66 -4.59 6.63
N GLU A 48 -5.03 -3.83 7.52
CA GLU A 48 -5.45 -2.53 8.01
C GLU A 48 -5.22 -1.43 6.98
N GLU A 49 -4.14 -1.49 6.22
CA GLU A 49 -3.81 -0.45 5.24
C GLU A 49 -4.81 -0.43 4.09
N LYS A 50 -5.14 -1.61 3.54
CA LYS A 50 -6.19 -1.74 2.54
C LYS A 50 -7.53 -1.22 3.10
N LYS A 51 -7.86 -1.59 4.35
CA LYS A 51 -9.07 -1.10 5.03
C LYS A 51 -9.05 0.41 5.24
N LYS A 52 -7.91 1.00 5.60
CA LYS A 52 -7.70 2.46 5.75
C LYS A 52 -7.90 3.19 4.42
N LEU A 53 -7.30 2.70 3.34
CA LEU A 53 -7.48 3.24 1.99
C LEU A 53 -8.95 3.19 1.54
N ILE A 54 -9.61 2.05 1.70
CA ILE A 54 -11.04 1.91 1.40
C ILE A 54 -11.92 2.83 2.25
N ASN A 55 -11.62 2.97 3.55
CA ASN A 55 -12.36 3.88 4.42
C ASN A 55 -12.20 5.36 4.02
N ARG A 56 -11.03 5.78 3.53
CA ARG A 56 -10.83 7.12 2.97
C ARG A 56 -11.69 7.33 1.72
N LEU A 57 -11.73 6.35 0.81
CA LEU A 57 -12.59 6.41 -0.38
C LEU A 57 -14.08 6.47 -0.02
N LYS A 58 -14.55 5.68 0.96
CA LYS A 58 -15.95 5.75 1.45
C LYS A 58 -16.33 7.12 2.01
N LYS A 59 -15.38 7.81 2.67
CA LYS A 59 -15.60 9.19 3.14
C LYS A 59 -15.71 10.17 1.97
N ALA A 60 -14.82 10.08 0.98
CA ALA A 60 -14.87 10.90 -0.22
C ALA A 60 -16.18 10.69 -1.01
N GLU A 61 -16.64 9.44 -1.12
CA GLU A 61 -17.94 9.10 -1.72
C GLU A 61 -19.11 9.76 -0.98
N GLY A 62 -19.07 9.79 0.35
CA GLY A 62 -20.06 10.52 1.16
C GLY A 62 -20.05 12.03 0.90
N GLN A 63 -18.88 12.63 0.72
CA GLN A 63 -18.75 14.05 0.36
C GLN A 63 -19.32 14.33 -1.04
N ILE A 64 -19.04 13.46 -2.01
CA ILE A 64 -19.61 13.56 -3.38
C ILE A 64 -21.13 13.56 -3.32
N ARG A 65 -21.74 12.60 -2.59
CA ARG A 65 -23.20 12.57 -2.40
C ARG A 65 -23.74 13.84 -1.75
N GLY A 66 -23.02 14.37 -0.76
CA GLY A 66 -23.38 15.64 -0.11
C GLY A 66 -23.37 16.81 -1.11
N ILE A 67 -22.33 16.91 -1.93
CA ILE A 67 -22.21 17.94 -2.98
C ILE A 67 -23.33 17.81 -4.01
N GLN A 68 -23.65 16.59 -4.45
CA GLN A 68 -24.77 16.34 -5.38
C GLN A 68 -26.09 16.87 -4.81
N LYS A 69 -26.38 16.55 -3.55
CA LYS A 69 -27.57 17.04 -2.87
C LYS A 69 -27.59 18.57 -2.77
N MET A 70 -26.46 19.21 -2.46
CA MET A 70 -26.37 20.67 -2.42
C MET A 70 -26.70 21.31 -3.78
N VAL A 71 -26.29 20.68 -4.89
CA VAL A 71 -26.62 21.15 -6.23
C VAL A 71 -28.11 20.95 -6.53
N GLU A 72 -28.68 19.79 -6.17
CA GLU A 72 -30.11 19.49 -6.34
C GLU A 72 -31.02 20.44 -5.54
N GLU A 73 -30.53 20.94 -4.41
CA GLU A 73 -31.24 21.87 -3.51
C GLU A 73 -30.95 23.35 -3.81
N ASP A 74 -30.29 23.67 -4.93
CA ASP A 74 -29.89 25.03 -5.32
C ASP A 74 -29.14 25.78 -4.19
N ALA A 75 -28.28 25.06 -3.46
CA ALA A 75 -27.51 25.62 -2.35
C ALA A 75 -26.56 26.74 -2.81
N TYR A 76 -26.16 27.60 -1.87
CA TYR A 76 -25.32 28.74 -2.15
C TYR A 76 -23.97 28.32 -2.74
N CYS A 77 -23.66 28.80 -3.95
CA CYS A 77 -22.50 28.33 -4.73
C CYS A 77 -21.17 28.36 -3.97
N PRO A 78 -20.83 29.41 -3.17
CA PRO A 78 -19.62 29.41 -2.36
C PRO A 78 -19.52 28.24 -1.37
N ASP A 79 -20.63 27.78 -0.79
CA ASP A 79 -20.64 26.64 0.13
C ASP A 79 -20.34 25.33 -0.61
N ILE A 80 -20.88 25.19 -1.83
CA ILE A 80 -20.57 24.05 -2.72
C ILE A 80 -19.06 24.04 -3.04
N LEU A 81 -18.48 25.20 -3.37
CA LEU A 81 -17.05 25.33 -3.66
C LEU A 81 -16.16 24.96 -2.46
N ILE A 82 -16.59 25.30 -1.24
CA ILE A 82 -15.91 24.88 0.00
C ILE A 82 -15.94 23.35 0.14
N GLN A 83 -17.09 22.71 -0.11
CA GLN A 83 -17.20 21.25 -0.04
C GLN A 83 -16.36 20.55 -1.11
N VAL A 84 -16.34 21.06 -2.34
CA VAL A 84 -15.47 20.55 -3.41
C VAL A 84 -13.99 20.65 -3.00
N SER A 85 -13.59 21.78 -2.40
CA SER A 85 -12.22 21.95 -1.90
C SER A 85 -11.87 20.94 -0.79
N ALA A 86 -12.81 20.66 0.11
CA ALA A 86 -12.64 19.65 1.15
C ALA A 86 -12.51 18.22 0.58
N LEU A 87 -13.30 17.89 -0.45
CA LEU A 87 -13.19 16.61 -1.17
C LEU A 87 -11.82 16.47 -1.85
N THR A 88 -11.34 17.50 -2.54
CA THR A 88 -10.01 17.51 -3.17
C THR A 88 -8.91 17.30 -2.13
N GLY A 89 -9.02 17.92 -0.95
CA GLY A 89 -8.11 17.69 0.18
C GLY A 89 -8.10 16.23 0.65
N ALA A 90 -9.28 15.61 0.77
CA ALA A 90 -9.41 14.20 1.15
C ALA A 90 -8.80 13.24 0.12
N LEU A 91 -9.01 13.50 -1.18
CA LEU A 91 -8.41 12.72 -2.27
C LEU A 91 -6.89 12.88 -2.31
N ASN A 92 -6.37 14.08 -2.10
CA ASN A 92 -4.93 14.31 -2.01
C ASN A 92 -4.30 13.55 -0.82
N ALA A 93 -4.98 13.48 0.31
CA ALA A 93 -4.52 12.69 1.45
C ALA A 93 -4.51 11.18 1.14
N PHE A 94 -5.51 10.68 0.40
CA PHE A 94 -5.54 9.30 -0.08
C PHE A 94 -4.38 9.01 -1.06
N ASN A 95 -4.12 9.90 -2.02
CA ASN A 95 -3.04 9.74 -2.98
C ASN A 95 -1.67 9.66 -2.31
N ARG A 96 -1.42 10.51 -1.30
CA ARG A 96 -0.16 10.48 -0.51
C ARG A 96 0.05 9.13 0.19
N GLU A 97 -1.01 8.60 0.78
CA GLU A 97 -0.96 7.30 1.47
C GLU A 97 -0.66 6.16 0.48
N LEU A 98 -1.38 6.12 -0.65
CA LEU A 98 -1.20 5.10 -1.67
C LEU A 98 0.20 5.15 -2.29
N LEU A 99 0.69 6.35 -2.56
CA LEU A 99 2.03 6.59 -3.08
C LEU A 99 3.11 6.16 -2.08
N SER A 100 2.97 6.53 -0.80
CA SER A 100 3.89 6.10 0.27
C SER A 100 4.02 4.58 0.30
N ARG A 101 2.89 3.87 0.18
CA ARG A 101 2.88 2.41 0.14
C ARG A 101 3.60 1.87 -1.11
N HIS A 102 3.34 2.43 -2.29
CA HIS A 102 3.99 1.99 -3.52
C HIS A 102 5.51 2.15 -3.46
N ILE A 103 5.99 3.25 -2.86
CA ILE A 103 7.42 3.48 -2.63
C ILE A 103 8.00 2.43 -1.67
N GLN A 104 7.30 2.14 -0.56
CA GLN A 104 7.79 1.22 0.48
C GLN A 104 7.80 -0.25 0.05
N THR A 105 6.94 -0.66 -0.89
CA THR A 105 6.89 -2.05 -1.36
C THR A 105 7.56 -2.19 -2.72
N CYS A 106 6.93 -1.67 -3.78
CA CYS A 106 7.33 -1.97 -5.15
C CYS A 106 8.68 -1.36 -5.51
N VAL A 107 8.91 -0.11 -5.10
CA VAL A 107 10.15 0.61 -5.47
C VAL A 107 11.32 0.18 -4.59
N HIS A 108 11.08 -0.07 -3.29
CA HIS A 108 12.12 -0.55 -2.40
C HIS A 108 12.66 -1.92 -2.86
N ASP A 109 11.76 -2.86 -3.21
CA ASP A 109 12.14 -4.21 -3.62
C ASP A 109 12.93 -4.21 -4.94
N ASP A 110 12.55 -3.36 -5.89
CA ASP A 110 13.25 -3.22 -7.17
C ASP A 110 14.64 -2.58 -7.03
N ILE A 111 14.78 -1.57 -6.16
CA ILE A 111 16.10 -0.98 -5.85
C ILE A 111 17.04 -2.04 -5.26
N VAL A 112 16.53 -2.87 -4.32
CA VAL A 112 17.32 -3.96 -3.72
C VAL A 112 17.69 -5.01 -4.78
N ALA A 113 16.79 -5.28 -5.74
CA ALA A 113 17.04 -6.20 -6.86
C ALA A 113 17.94 -5.62 -7.96
N GLY A 114 18.33 -4.34 -7.90
CA GLY A 114 19.13 -3.66 -8.92
C GLY A 114 18.34 -3.31 -10.20
N ASN A 115 17.01 -3.34 -10.14
CA ASN A 115 16.12 -3.00 -11.23
C ASN A 115 15.64 -1.54 -11.09
N ASN A 116 15.77 -0.75 -12.15
CA ASN A 116 15.33 0.65 -12.16
C ASN A 116 13.91 0.86 -12.72
N GLU A 117 13.23 -0.20 -13.17
CA GLU A 117 11.94 -0.08 -13.87
C GLU A 117 10.84 0.54 -13.00
N SER A 118 10.68 0.09 -11.75
CA SER A 118 9.74 0.70 -10.80
C SER A 118 10.10 2.15 -10.43
N MET A 119 11.38 2.54 -10.50
CA MET A 119 11.80 3.92 -10.26
C MET A 119 11.37 4.83 -11.42
N ASP A 120 11.54 4.38 -12.65
CA ASP A 120 11.11 5.12 -13.84
C ASP A 120 9.59 5.27 -13.88
N GLU A 121 8.84 4.21 -13.53
CA GLU A 121 7.38 4.25 -13.40
C GLU A 121 6.93 5.23 -12.31
N LEU A 122 7.58 5.20 -11.13
CA LEU A 122 7.31 6.14 -10.05
C LEU A 122 7.51 7.58 -10.52
N MET A 123 8.61 7.87 -11.23
CA MET A 123 8.91 9.21 -11.74
C MET A 123 7.86 9.69 -12.74
N GLU A 124 7.36 8.81 -13.61
CA GLU A 124 6.28 9.14 -14.54
C GLU A 124 4.96 9.46 -13.81
N VAL A 125 4.61 8.66 -12.80
CA VAL A 125 3.41 8.89 -11.97
C VAL A 125 3.51 10.20 -11.22
N LEU A 126 4.66 10.50 -10.60
CA LEU A 126 4.90 11.76 -9.90
C LEU A 126 4.75 12.98 -10.83
N GLN A 127 5.28 12.91 -12.05
CA GLN A 127 5.12 13.99 -13.03
C GLN A 127 3.65 14.22 -13.41
N ARG A 128 2.82 13.17 -13.45
CA ARG A 128 1.37 13.29 -13.71
C ARG A 128 0.61 13.88 -12.53
N LEU A 129 1.03 13.58 -11.29
CA LEU A 129 0.40 14.08 -10.06
C LEU A 129 0.77 15.52 -9.71
N MET A 130 1.87 16.04 -10.25
CA MET A 130 2.35 17.41 -10.03
C MET A 130 1.86 18.43 -11.08
N LYS A 131 1.12 17.97 -12.11
CA LYS A 131 0.42 18.84 -13.06
C LYS A 131 -0.91 19.31 -12.48
#